data_AF-A0A428Q4E9-F1
#
_entry.id   AF-A0A428Q4E9-F1
#
_cell.length_a   1.000
_cell.length_b   1.000
_cell.length_c   1.000
_cell.angle_alpha   90.00
_cell.angle_beta   90.00
_cell.angle_gamma   90.00
#
_symmetry.space_group_name_H-M   'P 1'
#
loop_
_entity.id
_entity.type
_entity.pdbx_description
1 polymer ?
#
loop_
_entity_poly.entity_id
_entity_poly.type
_entity_poly.pdbx_seq_one_letter_code
_entity_poly.pdbx_strand_id
1 'polypeptide(L)'
;MADNKKNDDFVANMPDNGIGDGDKENDSLVGRGAGTDAIPPPPAGFLAKIENSGPFSIMAYCVSSISMTVVNKYVVSGTSWNLTFFYLAIQSIVCIITITACKYFGLIKSLAPLDPERVKKWYPISLVLVGMIYTSTRALQYLSVPVYTIFKNLTIIAIAYGEVLWFGGAVSPTALSAFGLMVLSSIVAAWADIKSAMSGDYSATTGDKDAIATLNAGYFWMAMNVFCSASYVLGMRKVIKKMNFKDWDSMYYNNLLTIPVLVICSLLTEDWSSDNFAKNFPEEYRNRITIGIIYSGVAAIFISYCTAWCIRVTSSTTYSMVGALNKLPIAISGLIFFAAPVTVGSVSAIFLGFVSGLVYTWSKVKESEAKKNSLPTSESRDSSK
;
A
#
# COMPACT_ATOMS: atom_id res chain seq x y z
N MET A 1 -77.65 -32.06 1.54
CA MET A 1 -76.46 -32.92 1.75
C MET A 1 -75.45 -32.04 2.48
N ALA A 2 -75.52 -31.95 3.81
CA ALA A 2 -74.84 -32.82 4.79
C ALA A 2 -73.30 -32.67 4.69
N ASP A 3 -72.50 -32.44 5.73
CA ASP A 3 -72.69 -32.15 7.16
C ASP A 3 -71.27 -31.95 7.76
N ASN A 4 -71.15 -31.23 8.88
CA ASN A 4 -70.06 -31.26 9.90
C ASN A 4 -68.60 -30.87 9.50
N LYS A 5 -67.75 -30.26 10.35
CA LYS A 5 -67.64 -30.01 11.81
C LYS A 5 -66.65 -28.83 11.97
N LYS A 6 -66.94 -27.76 12.75
CA LYS A 6 -66.64 -27.59 14.20
C LYS A 6 -65.14 -27.64 14.53
N ASN A 7 -64.53 -26.81 15.38
CA ASN A 7 -64.95 -25.71 16.27
C ASN A 7 -63.65 -25.29 17.02
N ASP A 8 -63.45 -24.05 17.47
CA ASP A 8 -63.60 -23.55 18.87
C ASP A 8 -62.42 -22.57 19.06
N ASP A 9 -62.39 -21.47 19.81
CA ASP A 9 -63.26 -20.72 20.74
C ASP A 9 -62.31 -19.64 21.35
N PHE A 10 -62.66 -18.56 22.05
CA PHE A 10 -63.89 -17.84 22.38
C PHE A 10 -63.45 -16.49 23.02
N VAL A 11 -64.40 -15.58 23.12
CA VAL A 11 -64.31 -14.17 23.52
C VAL A 11 -64.32 -13.96 25.04
N ALA A 12 -63.88 -12.77 25.45
CA ALA A 12 -63.85 -12.16 26.78
C ALA A 12 -65.14 -12.22 27.62
N ASN A 13 -65.01 -12.15 28.96
CA ASN A 13 -65.72 -11.17 29.81
C ASN A 13 -65.24 -11.14 31.28
N MET A 14 -65.34 -9.94 31.89
CA MET A 14 -65.07 -9.58 33.29
C MET A 14 -66.09 -10.13 34.30
N PRO A 15 -65.87 -9.88 35.61
CA PRO A 15 -66.85 -9.08 36.35
C PRO A 15 -66.26 -8.03 37.32
N ASP A 16 -66.79 -6.79 37.19
CA ASP A 16 -67.43 -5.89 38.17
C ASP A 16 -67.04 -5.87 39.68
N ASN A 17 -66.64 -4.68 40.19
CA ASN A 17 -67.30 -3.87 41.26
C ASN A 17 -66.37 -2.96 42.08
N GLY A 18 -66.80 -1.71 42.34
CA GLY A 18 -66.45 -0.99 43.60
C GLY A 18 -66.02 0.49 43.54
N ILE A 19 -66.99 1.41 43.39
CA ILE A 19 -67.27 2.63 44.20
C ILE A 19 -66.10 3.56 44.64
N GLY A 20 -66.21 4.87 44.34
CA GLY A 20 -65.73 5.95 45.24
C GLY A 20 -65.23 7.27 44.60
N ASP A 21 -66.09 8.28 44.63
CA ASP A 21 -65.95 9.75 44.48
C ASP A 21 -64.63 10.48 44.16
N GLY A 22 -64.77 11.39 43.18
CA GLY A 22 -64.41 12.82 43.20
C GLY A 22 -63.16 13.33 43.91
N ASP A 23 -62.21 13.88 43.14
CA ASP A 23 -61.94 15.33 43.17
C ASP A 23 -61.03 15.78 42.01
N LYS A 24 -61.31 17.00 41.53
CA LYS A 24 -60.54 17.72 40.52
C LYS A 24 -59.43 18.49 41.22
N GLU A 25 -58.19 18.39 40.75
CA GLU A 25 -57.30 19.55 40.72
C GLU A 25 -56.23 19.38 39.63
N ASN A 26 -56.17 20.38 38.75
CA ASN A 26 -55.06 20.58 37.84
C ASN A 26 -53.85 20.98 38.68
N ASP A 27 -52.69 20.34 38.47
CA ASP A 27 -51.50 21.15 38.40
C ASP A 27 -50.41 20.65 37.46
N SER A 28 -49.67 21.65 37.02
CA SER A 28 -48.88 21.72 35.81
C SER A 28 -47.44 21.22 35.99
N LEU A 29 -46.81 20.90 34.84
CA LEU A 29 -45.35 20.88 34.62
C LEU A 29 -44.54 19.73 35.24
N VAL A 30 -44.01 18.83 34.38
CA VAL A 30 -42.56 18.55 34.20
C VAL A 30 -42.35 17.35 33.24
N GLY A 31 -41.48 17.57 32.24
CA GLY A 31 -40.44 16.59 31.90
C GLY A 31 -40.79 15.43 30.97
N ARG A 32 -40.80 15.72 29.67
CA ARG A 32 -40.60 14.77 28.57
C ARG A 32 -39.37 13.89 28.86
N GLY A 33 -39.55 12.58 28.88
CA GLY A 33 -38.55 11.58 29.31
C GLY A 33 -37.16 11.78 28.71
N ALA A 34 -36.16 11.77 29.59
CA ALA A 34 -34.75 11.82 29.25
C ALA A 34 -34.37 10.61 28.38
N GLY A 35 -33.74 10.90 27.25
CA GLY A 35 -33.08 9.92 26.42
C GLY A 35 -31.99 9.20 27.22
N THR A 36 -31.82 7.93 26.92
CA THR A 36 -30.66 7.14 27.32
C THR A 36 -29.40 7.87 26.87
N ASP A 37 -28.71 8.52 27.81
CA ASP A 37 -27.37 9.03 27.61
C ASP A 37 -26.47 7.86 27.20
N ALA A 38 -26.09 7.85 25.92
CA ALA A 38 -25.10 6.93 25.40
C ALA A 38 -23.79 7.19 26.15
N ILE A 39 -23.38 6.23 26.98
CA ILE A 39 -22.08 6.23 27.64
C ILE A 39 -21.02 6.46 26.56
N PRO A 40 -20.18 7.52 26.64
CA PRO A 40 -19.13 7.74 25.67
C PRO A 40 -18.19 6.52 25.68
N PRO A 41 -17.74 6.03 24.50
CA PRO A 41 -16.84 4.89 24.45
C PRO A 41 -15.58 5.19 25.28
N PRO A 42 -15.02 4.18 25.98
CA PRO A 42 -13.86 4.37 26.83
C PRO A 42 -12.72 4.99 26.02
N PRO A 43 -11.88 5.85 26.63
CA PRO A 43 -10.81 6.54 25.93
C PRO A 43 -9.92 5.51 25.24
N ALA A 44 -9.82 5.59 23.91
CA ALA A 44 -8.96 4.74 23.12
C ALA A 44 -7.53 4.79 23.71
N GLY A 45 -7.04 3.64 24.19
CA GLY A 45 -5.71 3.54 24.79
C GLY A 45 -4.63 4.08 23.86
N PHE A 46 -3.49 4.49 24.41
CA PHE A 46 -2.36 5.06 23.66
C PHE A 46 -1.97 4.23 22.42
N LEU A 47 -2.03 2.89 22.53
CA LEU A 47 -1.77 1.96 21.42
C LEU A 47 -2.80 2.07 20.28
N ALA A 48 -4.08 2.24 20.60
CA ALA A 48 -5.13 2.42 19.60
C ALA A 48 -5.03 3.79 18.90
N LYS A 49 -4.53 4.82 19.60
CA LYS A 49 -4.19 6.11 18.97
C LYS A 49 -3.02 5.99 18.02
N ILE A 50 -1.99 5.21 18.36
CA ILE A 50 -0.86 4.92 17.46
C ILE A 50 -1.35 4.15 16.23
N GLU A 51 -2.10 3.05 16.42
CA GLU A 51 -2.57 2.17 15.34
C GLU A 51 -3.42 2.89 14.28
N ASN A 52 -4.09 3.97 14.65
CA ASN A 52 -4.91 4.78 13.73
C ASN A 52 -4.23 6.10 13.30
N SER A 53 -2.98 6.32 13.69
CA SER A 53 -2.26 7.55 13.35
C SER A 53 -1.52 7.43 12.02
N GLY A 54 -1.92 8.27 11.07
CA GLY A 54 -1.28 8.39 9.76
C GLY A 54 0.23 8.65 9.83
N PRO A 55 0.71 9.70 10.53
CA PRO A 55 2.14 10.02 10.60
C PRO A 55 3.02 8.90 11.15
N PHE A 56 2.55 8.16 12.17
CA PHE A 56 3.32 7.02 12.71
C PHE A 56 3.44 5.88 11.69
N SER A 57 2.37 5.58 10.95
CA SER A 57 2.43 4.57 9.88
C SER A 57 3.40 4.95 8.76
N ILE A 58 3.47 6.24 8.41
CA ILE A 58 4.39 6.78 7.41
C ILE A 58 5.84 6.62 7.89
N MET A 59 6.13 7.00 9.14
CA MET A 59 7.47 6.87 9.72
C MET A 59 7.93 5.41 9.79
N ALA A 60 7.05 4.51 10.25
CA ALA A 60 7.33 3.08 10.31
C ALA A 60 7.59 2.50 8.90
N TYR A 61 6.82 2.93 7.89
CA TYR A 61 7.06 2.57 6.51
C TYR A 61 8.42 3.08 6.00
N CYS A 62 8.80 4.33 6.26
CA CYS A 62 10.09 4.86 5.82
C CYS A 62 11.27 4.08 6.43
N VAL A 63 11.23 3.85 7.76
CA VAL A 63 12.30 3.11 8.47
C VAL A 63 12.40 1.68 7.96
N SER A 64 11.27 0.97 7.83
CA SER A 64 11.26 -0.40 7.31
C SER A 64 11.72 -0.48 5.85
N SER A 65 11.37 0.51 5.02
CA SER A 65 11.79 0.56 3.61
C SER A 65 13.28 0.90 3.44
N ILE A 66 13.84 1.80 4.24
CA ILE A 66 15.29 2.06 4.24
C ILE A 66 16.04 0.81 4.70
N SER A 67 15.60 0.19 5.80
CA SER A 67 16.18 -1.05 6.31
C SER A 67 16.16 -2.16 5.24
N MET A 68 15.01 -2.39 4.61
CA MET A 68 14.87 -3.39 3.55
C MET A 68 15.78 -3.12 2.35
N THR A 69 15.96 -1.84 1.99
CA THR A 69 16.87 -1.46 0.89
C THR A 69 18.31 -1.84 1.22
N VAL A 70 18.75 -1.58 2.45
CA VAL A 70 20.09 -1.95 2.92
C VAL A 70 20.25 -3.47 2.93
N VAL A 71 19.28 -4.22 3.47
CA VAL A 71 19.31 -5.68 3.50
C VAL A 71 19.38 -6.26 2.08
N ASN A 72 18.52 -5.82 1.17
CA ASN A 72 18.55 -6.26 -0.22
C ASN A 72 19.90 -5.93 -0.90
N LYS A 73 20.49 -4.77 -0.56
CA LYS A 73 21.80 -4.39 -1.09
C LYS A 73 22.88 -5.39 -0.67
N TYR A 74 22.88 -5.82 0.59
CA TYR A 74 23.88 -6.78 1.07
C TYR A 74 23.63 -8.23 0.62
N VAL A 75 22.38 -8.63 0.43
CA VAL A 75 22.04 -10.04 0.14
C VAL A 75 22.05 -10.34 -1.36
N VAL A 76 21.51 -9.46 -2.21
CA VAL A 76 21.23 -9.76 -3.63
C VAL A 76 21.81 -8.75 -4.63
N SER A 77 22.80 -7.92 -4.24
CA SER A 77 23.46 -7.00 -5.19
C SER A 77 24.71 -7.57 -5.88
N GLY A 78 24.88 -8.89 -5.89
CA GLY A 78 25.92 -9.53 -6.70
C GLY A 78 25.70 -9.22 -8.18
N THR A 79 26.78 -9.02 -8.94
CA THR A 79 26.74 -8.68 -10.38
C THR A 79 26.04 -9.72 -11.26
N SER A 80 25.86 -10.95 -10.75
CA SER A 80 25.22 -12.07 -11.46
C SER A 80 23.83 -12.43 -10.92
N TRP A 81 23.28 -11.71 -9.94
CA TRP A 81 21.98 -12.07 -9.36
C TRP A 81 20.84 -11.81 -10.35
N ASN A 82 20.07 -12.85 -10.70
CA ASN A 82 18.95 -12.73 -11.63
C ASN A 82 17.69 -13.50 -11.20
N LEU A 83 17.70 -14.19 -10.06
CA LEU A 83 16.58 -14.96 -9.51
C LEU A 83 15.71 -14.10 -8.58
N THR A 84 15.08 -13.05 -9.11
CA THR A 84 14.27 -12.08 -8.36
C THR A 84 12.94 -12.66 -7.86
N PHE A 85 12.20 -13.39 -8.69
CA PHE A 85 10.93 -14.00 -8.31
C PHE A 85 11.15 -15.14 -7.31
N PHE A 86 12.18 -15.95 -7.51
CA PHE A 86 12.58 -16.97 -6.55
C PHE A 86 12.94 -16.35 -5.19
N TYR A 87 13.74 -15.28 -5.18
CA TYR A 87 14.08 -14.54 -3.98
C TYR A 87 12.84 -14.07 -3.21
N LEU A 88 11.92 -13.40 -3.91
CA LEU A 88 10.69 -12.89 -3.32
C LEU A 88 9.76 -14.02 -2.85
N ALA A 89 9.78 -15.18 -3.51
CA ALA A 89 9.01 -16.35 -3.11
C ALA A 89 9.52 -16.88 -1.77
N ILE A 90 10.84 -17.04 -1.60
CA ILE A 90 11.44 -17.45 -0.33
C ILE A 90 11.13 -16.43 0.77
N GLN A 91 11.28 -15.12 0.49
CA GLN A 91 10.93 -14.09 1.45
C GLN A 91 9.48 -14.20 1.91
N SER A 92 8.56 -14.39 0.97
CA SER A 92 7.12 -14.54 1.27
C SER A 92 6.85 -15.81 2.09
N ILE A 93 7.53 -16.92 1.79
CA ILE A 93 7.45 -18.17 2.57
C ILE A 93 7.95 -17.94 4.01
N VAL A 94 9.10 -17.31 4.19
CA VAL A 94 9.67 -16.99 5.51
C VAL A 94 8.74 -16.07 6.29
N CYS A 95 8.14 -15.06 5.64
CA CYS A 95 7.10 -14.21 6.25
C CYS A 95 5.95 -15.05 6.81
N ILE A 96 5.39 -15.97 6.01
CA ILE A 96 4.25 -16.79 6.42
C ILE A 96 4.60 -17.76 7.55
N ILE A 97 5.77 -18.41 7.47
CA ILE A 97 6.26 -19.31 8.54
C ILE A 97 6.40 -18.54 9.84
N THR A 98 7.06 -17.37 9.80
CA THR A 98 7.32 -16.55 10.98
C THR A 98 6.01 -16.05 11.61
N ILE A 99 5.07 -15.54 10.81
CA ILE A 99 3.77 -15.07 11.32
C ILE A 99 2.94 -16.21 11.91
N THR A 100 2.96 -17.38 11.26
CA THR A 100 2.25 -18.55 11.77
C THR A 100 2.85 -19.03 13.10
N ALA A 101 4.17 -19.00 13.24
CA ALA A 101 4.86 -19.27 14.49
C ALA A 101 4.49 -18.23 15.56
N CYS A 102 4.53 -16.93 15.25
CA CYS A 102 4.11 -15.87 16.18
C CYS A 102 2.65 -16.01 16.63
N LYS A 103 1.76 -16.46 15.75
CA LYS A 103 0.37 -16.78 16.11
C LYS A 103 0.30 -17.96 17.07
N TYR A 104 1.07 -19.03 16.83
CA TYR A 104 1.14 -20.19 17.72
C TYR A 104 1.67 -19.83 19.11
N PHE A 105 2.65 -18.93 19.19
CA PHE A 105 3.16 -18.40 20.46
C PHE A 105 2.28 -17.32 21.11
N GLY A 106 1.10 -17.01 20.54
CA GLY A 106 0.16 -16.04 21.10
C GLY A 106 0.58 -14.57 20.98
N LEU A 107 1.65 -14.27 20.23
CA LEU A 107 2.10 -12.89 19.96
C LEU A 107 1.11 -12.15 19.05
N ILE A 108 0.44 -12.86 18.15
CA ILE A 108 -0.60 -12.32 17.26
C ILE A 108 -1.95 -12.94 17.65
N LYS A 109 -2.78 -12.15 18.33
CA LYS A 109 -4.04 -12.61 18.94
C LYS A 109 -5.16 -12.87 17.91
N SER A 110 -5.16 -12.16 16.79
CA SER A 110 -6.19 -12.31 15.76
C SER A 110 -5.57 -12.25 14.37
N LEU A 111 -5.76 -13.33 13.60
CA LEU A 111 -5.48 -13.37 12.17
C LEU A 111 -6.74 -13.88 11.49
N ALA A 112 -7.20 -13.17 10.45
CA ALA A 112 -8.33 -13.56 9.64
C ALA A 112 -8.19 -15.02 9.17
N PRO A 113 -9.22 -15.86 9.37
CA PRO A 113 -9.19 -17.22 8.85
C PRO A 113 -9.15 -17.19 7.32
N LEU A 114 -8.50 -18.20 6.74
CA LEU A 114 -8.44 -18.39 5.29
C LEU A 114 -9.80 -18.82 4.76
N ASP A 115 -10.60 -17.82 4.41
CA ASP A 115 -11.89 -18.00 3.75
C ASP A 115 -11.75 -17.98 2.21
N PRO A 116 -12.29 -18.97 1.48
CA PRO A 116 -12.21 -19.03 0.03
C PRO A 116 -12.74 -17.79 -0.69
N GLU A 117 -13.78 -17.11 -0.17
CA GLU A 117 -14.26 -15.88 -0.80
C GLU A 117 -13.25 -14.73 -0.65
N ARG A 118 -12.66 -14.59 0.55
CA ARG A 118 -11.61 -13.60 0.80
C ARG A 118 -10.40 -13.86 -0.09
N VAL A 119 -10.02 -15.12 -0.26
CA VAL A 119 -8.95 -15.53 -1.19
C VAL A 119 -9.29 -15.12 -2.62
N LYS A 120 -10.49 -15.45 -3.11
CA LYS A 120 -10.93 -15.08 -4.47
C LYS A 120 -10.94 -13.56 -4.69
N LYS A 121 -11.30 -12.77 -3.66
CA LYS A 121 -11.30 -11.30 -3.70
C LYS A 121 -9.88 -10.72 -3.68
N TRP A 122 -8.93 -11.35 -2.98
CA TRP A 122 -7.55 -10.85 -2.85
C TRP A 122 -6.60 -11.34 -3.95
N TYR A 123 -6.85 -12.53 -4.51
CA TYR A 123 -5.98 -13.15 -5.50
C TYR A 123 -5.68 -12.27 -6.73
N PRO A 124 -6.63 -11.48 -7.29
CA PRO A 124 -6.32 -10.53 -8.35
C PRO A 124 -5.27 -9.48 -7.95
N ILE A 125 -5.25 -9.04 -6.69
CA ILE A 125 -4.24 -8.10 -6.19
C ILE A 125 -2.86 -8.75 -6.20
N SER A 126 -2.77 -10.03 -5.79
CA SER A 126 -1.53 -10.80 -5.84
C SER A 126 -1.00 -10.97 -7.26
N LEU A 127 -1.89 -11.21 -8.24
CA LEU A 127 -1.49 -11.25 -9.66
C LEU A 127 -0.95 -9.91 -10.16
N VAL A 128 -1.64 -8.81 -9.83
CA VAL A 128 -1.19 -7.46 -10.23
C VAL A 128 0.12 -7.08 -9.52
N LEU A 129 0.35 -7.52 -8.27
CA LEU A 129 1.62 -7.33 -7.57
C LEU A 129 2.78 -8.00 -8.32
N VAL A 130 2.65 -9.27 -8.69
CA VAL A 130 3.70 -9.96 -9.45
C VAL A 130 3.86 -9.36 -10.84
N GLY A 131 2.76 -8.98 -11.50
CA GLY A 131 2.78 -8.25 -12.77
C GLY A 131 3.50 -6.91 -12.67
N MET A 132 3.30 -6.16 -11.58
CA MET A 132 4.01 -4.91 -11.29
C MET A 132 5.52 -5.16 -11.14
N ILE A 133 5.92 -6.24 -10.46
CA ILE A 133 7.33 -6.60 -10.29
C ILE A 133 7.94 -7.00 -11.64
N TYR A 134 7.27 -7.85 -12.41
CA TYR A 134 7.72 -8.29 -13.73
C TYR A 134 7.90 -7.14 -14.72
N THR A 135 6.86 -6.31 -14.89
CA THR A 135 6.91 -5.14 -15.78
C THR A 135 7.97 -4.14 -15.31
N SER A 136 8.20 -4.01 -14.00
CA SER A 136 9.25 -3.15 -13.46
C SER A 136 10.64 -3.65 -13.82
N THR A 137 10.90 -4.95 -13.66
CA THR A 137 12.18 -5.56 -14.03
C THR A 137 12.43 -5.44 -15.53
N ARG A 138 11.41 -5.69 -16.36
CA ARG A 138 11.50 -5.49 -17.82
C ARG A 138 11.75 -4.03 -18.19
N ALA A 139 11.08 -3.07 -17.56
CA ALA A 139 11.32 -1.65 -17.84
C ALA A 139 12.77 -1.24 -17.51
N LEU A 140 13.32 -1.71 -16.38
CA LEU A 140 14.70 -1.42 -15.97
C LEU A 140 15.77 -2.11 -16.84
N GLN A 141 15.41 -3.13 -17.62
CA GLN A 141 16.32 -3.74 -18.61
C GLN A 141 16.57 -2.82 -19.81
N TYR A 142 15.62 -1.93 -20.13
CA TYR A 142 15.68 -1.07 -21.31
C TYR A 142 15.82 0.42 -20.98
N LEU A 143 15.35 0.85 -19.80
CA LEU A 143 15.38 2.24 -19.35
C LEU A 143 16.41 2.41 -18.23
N SER A 144 17.11 3.55 -18.26
CA SER A 144 17.98 3.94 -17.15
C SER A 144 17.17 4.21 -15.88
N VAL A 145 17.78 3.97 -14.72
CA VAL A 145 17.16 4.18 -13.39
C VAL A 145 16.58 5.60 -13.23
N PRO A 146 17.24 6.69 -13.68
CA PRO A 146 16.68 8.04 -13.59
C PRO A 146 15.41 8.21 -14.45
N VAL A 147 15.40 7.71 -15.69
CA VAL A 147 14.24 7.76 -16.59
C VAL A 147 13.08 6.96 -16.01
N TYR A 148 13.34 5.74 -15.54
CA TYR A 148 12.36 4.91 -14.84
C TYR A 148 11.73 5.66 -13.64
N THR A 149 12.54 6.42 -12.90
CA THR A 149 12.09 7.19 -11.73
C THR A 149 11.15 8.34 -12.11
N ILE A 150 11.34 8.98 -13.27
CA ILE A 150 10.40 10.00 -13.79
C ILE A 150 9.01 9.39 -13.97
N PHE A 151 8.90 8.25 -14.67
CA PHE A 151 7.62 7.58 -14.91
C PHE A 151 6.99 7.03 -13.62
N LYS A 152 7.80 6.56 -12.68
CA LYS A 152 7.30 6.18 -11.35
C LYS A 152 6.69 7.36 -10.61
N ASN A 153 7.27 8.55 -10.71
CA ASN A 153 6.69 9.74 -10.10
C ASN A 153 5.42 10.21 -10.85
N LEU A 154 5.35 10.03 -12.18
CA LEU A 154 4.10 10.23 -12.94
C LEU A 154 2.99 9.25 -12.53
N THR A 155 3.35 8.04 -12.09
CA THR A 155 2.38 7.06 -11.57
C THR A 155 1.62 7.62 -10.35
N ILE A 156 2.23 8.50 -9.55
CA ILE A 156 1.57 9.15 -8.39
C ILE A 156 0.35 9.96 -8.86
N ILE A 157 0.47 10.65 -9.99
CA ILE A 157 -0.63 11.42 -10.60
C ILE A 157 -1.73 10.45 -11.08
N ALA A 158 -1.37 9.37 -11.77
CA ALA A 158 -2.32 8.35 -12.19
C ALA A 158 -3.06 7.72 -11.01
N ILE A 159 -2.37 7.47 -9.89
CA ILE A 159 -2.97 6.96 -8.65
C ILE A 159 -3.90 8.00 -8.02
N ALA A 160 -3.54 9.28 -8.01
CA ALA A 160 -4.40 10.34 -7.48
C ALA A 160 -5.74 10.45 -8.22
N TYR A 161 -5.70 10.45 -9.56
CA TYR A 161 -6.94 10.44 -10.36
C TYR A 161 -7.68 9.09 -10.28
N GLY A 162 -6.95 7.98 -10.17
CA GLY A 162 -7.56 6.67 -9.92
C GLY A 162 -8.25 6.58 -8.55
N GLU A 163 -7.71 7.22 -7.51
CA GLU A 163 -8.39 7.34 -6.21
C GLU A 163 -9.70 8.13 -6.35
N VAL A 164 -9.70 9.23 -7.10
CA VAL A 164 -10.93 10.01 -7.38
C VAL A 164 -11.97 9.15 -8.12
N LEU A 165 -11.56 8.36 -9.11
CA LEU A 165 -12.47 7.51 -9.87
C LEU A 165 -13.11 6.39 -9.01
N TRP A 166 -12.35 5.80 -8.08
CA TRP A 166 -12.81 4.62 -7.32
C TRP A 166 -13.42 4.95 -5.95
N PHE A 167 -12.98 6.03 -5.30
CA PHE A 167 -13.41 6.41 -3.95
C PHE A 167 -14.12 7.76 -3.90
N GLY A 168 -14.22 8.48 -5.03
CA GLY A 168 -14.78 9.82 -5.10
C GLY A 168 -13.84 10.90 -4.53
N GLY A 169 -14.28 12.16 -4.63
CA GLY A 169 -13.54 13.33 -4.15
C GLY A 169 -12.88 14.13 -5.29
N ALA A 170 -11.89 14.94 -4.95
CA ALA A 170 -11.15 15.77 -5.90
C ALA A 170 -9.68 15.82 -5.54
N VAL A 171 -8.81 15.94 -6.55
CA VAL A 171 -7.38 16.21 -6.33
C VAL A 171 -7.23 17.70 -6.04
N SER A 172 -6.76 18.06 -4.85
CA SER A 172 -6.48 19.45 -4.51
C SER A 172 -5.43 20.04 -5.47
N PRO A 173 -5.59 21.28 -5.99
CA PRO A 173 -4.58 21.93 -6.82
C PRO A 173 -3.21 22.01 -6.15
N THR A 174 -3.16 22.13 -4.82
CA THR A 174 -1.90 22.13 -4.06
C THR A 174 -1.26 20.74 -3.95
N ALA A 175 -2.05 19.67 -3.99
CA ALA A 175 -1.51 18.31 -4.09
C ALA A 175 -0.96 18.05 -5.50
N LEU A 176 -1.65 18.54 -6.54
CA LEU A 176 -1.20 18.43 -7.92
C LEU A 176 0.11 19.18 -8.16
N SER A 177 0.27 20.38 -7.59
CA SER A 177 1.54 21.12 -7.67
C SER A 177 2.68 20.35 -6.98
N ALA A 178 2.43 19.69 -5.85
CA ALA A 178 3.42 18.81 -5.22
C ALA A 178 3.84 17.67 -6.14
N PHE A 179 2.90 16.98 -6.80
CA PHE A 179 3.24 15.92 -7.76
C PHE A 179 4.04 16.46 -8.96
N GLY A 180 3.68 17.64 -9.47
CA GLY A 180 4.45 18.33 -10.50
C GLY A 180 5.89 18.59 -10.06
N LEU A 181 6.11 19.12 -8.85
CA LEU A 181 7.44 19.32 -8.27
C LEU A 181 8.22 18.00 -8.13
N MET A 182 7.55 16.91 -7.76
CA MET A 182 8.16 15.58 -7.64
C MET A 182 8.62 15.03 -9.01
N VAL A 183 7.87 15.29 -10.07
CA VAL A 183 8.25 14.93 -11.44
C VAL A 183 9.40 15.81 -11.92
N LEU A 184 9.33 17.13 -11.67
CA LEU A 184 10.41 18.07 -11.99
C LEU A 184 11.73 17.68 -11.30
N SER A 185 11.68 17.30 -10.02
CA SER A 185 12.82 16.76 -9.27
C SER A 185 13.50 15.60 -10.02
N SER A 186 12.72 14.63 -10.51
CA SER A 186 13.28 13.46 -11.23
C SER A 186 13.82 13.81 -12.61
N ILE A 187 13.23 14.79 -13.30
CA ILE A 187 13.75 15.29 -14.58
C ILE A 187 15.10 15.97 -14.38
N VAL A 188 15.21 16.83 -13.36
CA VAL A 188 16.48 17.51 -13.02
C VAL A 188 17.54 16.49 -12.61
N ALA A 189 17.18 15.46 -11.82
CA ALA A 189 18.10 14.37 -11.47
C ALA A 189 18.61 13.62 -12.71
N ALA A 190 17.70 13.22 -13.61
CA ALA A 190 18.07 12.54 -14.85
C ALA A 190 18.98 13.40 -15.74
N TRP A 191 18.69 14.69 -15.84
CA TRP A 191 19.52 15.63 -16.61
C TRP A 191 20.92 15.80 -16.00
N ALA A 192 21.02 15.86 -14.68
CA ALA A 192 22.29 15.95 -13.95
C ALA A 192 23.16 14.71 -14.17
N ASP A 193 22.56 13.51 -14.11
CA ASP A 193 23.24 12.24 -14.34
C ASP A 193 23.76 12.13 -15.78
N ILE A 194 22.93 12.50 -16.78
CA ILE A 194 23.35 12.51 -18.19
C ILE A 194 24.52 13.48 -18.41
N LYS A 195 24.44 14.69 -17.86
CA LYS A 195 25.51 15.69 -17.99
C LYS A 195 26.82 15.21 -17.35
N SER A 196 26.73 14.59 -16.17
CA SER A 196 27.91 14.01 -15.49
C SER A 196 28.52 12.87 -16.29
N ALA A 197 27.69 12.03 -16.92
CA ALA A 197 28.15 10.93 -17.77
C ALA A 197 28.82 11.43 -19.05
N MET A 198 28.31 12.50 -19.67
CA MET A 198 28.88 13.11 -20.88
C MET A 198 30.20 13.86 -20.65
N SER A 199 30.46 14.32 -19.42
CA SER A 199 31.74 14.94 -19.05
C SER A 199 32.86 13.93 -18.74
N GLY A 200 32.53 12.64 -18.66
CA GLY A 200 33.50 11.54 -18.73
C GLY A 200 33.54 11.01 -20.17
N ASP A 201 34.72 10.58 -20.63
CA ASP A 201 34.91 10.01 -21.97
C ASP A 201 33.81 9.00 -22.31
N TYR A 202 32.89 9.37 -23.22
CA TYR A 202 31.94 8.43 -23.79
C TYR A 202 31.97 8.50 -25.30
N SER A 203 32.49 7.41 -25.87
CA SER A 203 32.44 7.09 -27.29
C SER A 203 31.02 6.65 -27.65
N ALA A 204 30.22 7.56 -28.19
CA ALA A 204 28.89 7.27 -28.70
C ALA A 204 28.99 6.43 -29.98
N THR A 205 28.85 5.11 -29.86
CA THR A 205 28.59 4.21 -31.00
C THR A 205 27.10 3.92 -31.04
N THR A 206 26.36 4.72 -31.80
CA THR A 206 24.94 4.45 -32.11
C THR A 206 24.84 3.82 -33.49
N GLY A 207 24.51 2.52 -33.52
CA GLY A 207 23.95 1.84 -34.67
C GLY A 207 22.44 2.10 -34.77
N ASP A 208 22.01 2.48 -35.96
CA ASP A 208 20.66 2.91 -36.32
C ASP A 208 19.63 1.76 -36.27
N LYS A 209 18.35 2.11 -36.04
CA LYS A 209 17.16 1.22 -35.92
C LYS A 209 17.03 0.31 -34.69
N ASP A 210 18.07 -0.43 -34.29
CA ASP A 210 17.98 -1.32 -33.11
C ASP A 210 17.87 -0.55 -31.79
N ALA A 211 18.49 0.63 -31.72
CA ALA A 211 18.36 1.54 -30.58
C ALA A 211 16.93 2.07 -30.42
N ILE A 212 16.23 2.34 -31.53
CA ILE A 212 14.86 2.88 -31.53
C ILE A 212 13.86 1.78 -31.13
N ALA A 213 14.02 0.56 -31.64
CA ALA A 213 13.18 -0.57 -31.26
C ALA A 213 13.33 -0.93 -29.77
N THR A 214 14.57 -0.91 -29.26
CA THR A 214 14.89 -1.16 -27.84
C THR A 214 14.28 -0.08 -26.94
N LEU A 215 14.31 1.19 -27.37
CA LEU A 215 13.72 2.30 -26.64
C LEU A 215 12.18 2.21 -26.57
N ASN A 216 11.52 1.86 -27.68
CA ASN A 216 10.07 1.67 -27.74
C ASN A 216 9.60 0.52 -26.85
N ALA A 217 10.36 -0.57 -26.80
CA ALA A 217 10.09 -1.69 -25.89
C ALA A 217 10.17 -1.24 -24.42
N GLY A 218 11.17 -0.43 -24.06
CA GLY A 218 11.30 0.12 -22.71
C GLY A 218 10.10 0.97 -22.28
N TYR A 219 9.64 1.88 -23.15
CA TYR A 219 8.45 2.70 -22.86
C TYR A 219 7.15 1.89 -22.80
N PHE A 220 7.01 0.85 -23.64
CA PHE A 220 5.87 -0.07 -23.56
C PHE A 220 5.82 -0.78 -22.20
N TRP A 221 6.94 -1.36 -21.75
CA TRP A 221 7.03 -2.01 -20.45
C TRP A 221 6.80 -1.04 -19.30
N MET A 222 7.29 0.19 -19.41
CA MET A 222 7.04 1.23 -18.41
C MET A 222 5.56 1.62 -18.35
N ALA A 223 4.88 1.79 -19.48
CA ALA A 223 3.45 2.07 -19.51
C ALA A 223 2.63 0.96 -18.83
N MET A 224 2.95 -0.31 -19.12
CA MET A 224 2.37 -1.45 -18.41
C MET A 224 2.69 -1.42 -16.91
N ASN A 225 3.91 -1.04 -16.54
CA ASN A 225 4.29 -0.91 -15.14
C ASN A 225 3.52 0.17 -14.40
N VAL A 226 3.30 1.34 -15.01
CA VAL A 226 2.48 2.43 -14.45
C VAL A 226 1.06 1.92 -14.19
N PHE A 227 0.47 1.23 -15.16
CA PHE A 227 -0.86 0.64 -15.03
C PHE A 227 -0.91 -0.39 -13.88
N CYS A 228 -0.03 -1.40 -13.89
CA CYS A 228 0.01 -2.41 -12.83
C CYS A 228 0.27 -1.81 -11.44
N SER A 229 1.16 -0.81 -11.34
CA SER A 229 1.46 -0.14 -10.07
C SER A 229 0.23 0.59 -9.53
N ALA A 230 -0.47 1.34 -10.38
CA ALA A 230 -1.68 2.05 -9.99
C ALA A 230 -2.80 1.08 -9.60
N SER A 231 -3.04 0.05 -10.42
CA SER A 231 -4.02 -1.00 -10.14
C SER A 231 -3.72 -1.74 -8.84
N TYR A 232 -2.45 -2.02 -8.52
CA TYR A 232 -2.06 -2.69 -7.29
C TYR A 232 -2.42 -1.86 -6.06
N VAL A 233 -1.93 -0.62 -5.97
CA VAL A 233 -2.13 0.20 -4.76
C VAL A 233 -3.59 0.62 -4.55
N LEU A 234 -4.33 0.86 -5.64
CA LEU A 234 -5.76 1.17 -5.59
C LEU A 234 -6.58 -0.09 -5.25
N GLY A 235 -6.25 -1.22 -5.89
CA GLY A 235 -6.86 -2.54 -5.66
C GLY A 235 -6.72 -2.97 -4.21
N MET A 236 -5.49 -2.93 -3.70
CA MET A 236 -5.16 -3.26 -2.32
C MET A 236 -5.97 -2.40 -1.35
N ARG A 237 -5.97 -1.07 -1.50
CA ARG A 237 -6.78 -0.19 -0.64
C ARG A 237 -8.27 -0.50 -0.69
N LYS A 238 -8.82 -0.75 -1.89
CA LYS A 238 -10.25 -1.06 -2.09
C LYS A 238 -10.65 -2.33 -1.36
N VAL A 239 -9.83 -3.38 -1.46
CA VAL A 239 -10.12 -4.67 -0.82
C VAL A 239 -9.90 -4.61 0.69
N ILE A 240 -8.86 -3.91 1.17
CA ILE A 240 -8.65 -3.67 2.61
C ILE A 240 -9.89 -3.03 3.23
N LYS A 241 -10.39 -1.95 2.61
CA LYS A 241 -11.60 -1.26 3.09
C LYS A 241 -12.85 -2.13 3.00
N LYS A 242 -13.05 -2.83 1.88
CA LYS A 242 -14.25 -3.66 1.65
C LYS A 242 -14.31 -4.87 2.60
N MET A 243 -13.17 -5.46 2.94
CA MET A 243 -13.11 -6.63 3.82
C MET A 243 -12.87 -6.27 5.30
N ASN A 244 -12.73 -4.98 5.61
CA ASN A 244 -12.34 -4.47 6.93
C ASN A 244 -11.11 -5.20 7.50
N PHE A 245 -10.12 -5.45 6.64
CA PHE A 245 -8.92 -6.18 7.01
C PHE A 245 -8.04 -5.32 7.92
N LYS A 246 -7.52 -5.95 8.98
CA LYS A 246 -6.44 -5.37 9.76
C LYS A 246 -5.12 -5.49 9.01
N ASP A 247 -4.08 -4.86 9.56
CA ASP A 247 -2.75 -4.79 8.95
C ASP A 247 -2.12 -6.17 8.81
N TRP A 248 -2.23 -7.00 9.87
CA TRP A 248 -1.76 -8.39 9.86
C TRP A 248 -2.48 -9.26 8.84
N ASP A 249 -3.79 -9.08 8.67
CA ASP A 249 -4.58 -9.83 7.70
C ASP A 249 -4.14 -9.50 6.27
N SER A 250 -4.02 -8.21 5.98
CA SER A 250 -3.60 -7.71 4.68
C SER A 250 -2.20 -8.19 4.32
N MET A 251 -1.26 -8.13 5.27
CA MET A 251 0.10 -8.63 5.10
C MET A 251 0.10 -10.14 4.85
N TYR A 252 -0.63 -10.92 5.66
CA TYR A 252 -0.67 -12.38 5.54
C TYR A 252 -1.26 -12.83 4.20
N TYR A 253 -2.40 -12.28 3.79
CA TYR A 253 -3.02 -12.59 2.50
C TYR A 253 -2.13 -12.18 1.33
N ASN A 254 -1.49 -11.01 1.41
CA ASN A 254 -0.59 -10.54 0.37
C ASN A 254 0.62 -11.45 0.19
N ASN A 255 1.28 -11.87 1.27
CA ASN A 255 2.43 -12.78 1.15
C ASN A 255 1.99 -14.20 0.75
N LEU A 256 0.94 -14.75 1.36
CA LEU A 256 0.51 -16.13 1.11
C LEU A 256 0.06 -16.35 -0.33
N LEU A 257 -0.83 -15.48 -0.83
CA LEU A 257 -1.43 -15.65 -2.16
C LEU A 257 -0.48 -15.30 -3.29
N THR A 258 0.57 -14.54 -2.99
CA THR A 258 1.60 -14.18 -3.97
C THR A 258 2.65 -15.28 -4.14
N ILE A 259 2.85 -16.18 -3.17
CA ILE A 259 3.78 -17.33 -3.28
C ILE A 259 3.55 -18.17 -4.55
N PRO A 260 2.36 -18.74 -4.82
CA PRO A 260 2.17 -19.59 -6.00
C PRO A 260 2.42 -18.82 -7.31
N VAL A 261 2.03 -17.55 -7.35
CA VAL A 261 2.24 -16.68 -8.52
C VAL A 261 3.73 -16.42 -8.74
N LEU A 262 4.49 -16.14 -7.67
CA LEU A 262 5.94 -15.93 -7.75
C LEU A 262 6.67 -17.19 -8.19
N VAL A 263 6.30 -18.36 -7.65
CA VAL A 263 6.91 -19.64 -8.04
C VAL A 263 6.65 -19.92 -9.52
N ILE A 264 5.41 -19.77 -9.99
CA ILE A 264 5.07 -19.96 -11.40
C ILE A 264 5.84 -18.97 -12.28
N CYS A 265 5.87 -17.67 -11.94
CA CYS A 265 6.63 -16.68 -12.70
C CYS A 265 8.14 -16.96 -12.71
N SER A 266 8.70 -17.43 -11.59
CA SER A 266 10.10 -17.82 -11.50
C SER A 266 10.42 -18.97 -12.45
N LEU A 267 9.59 -20.03 -12.46
CA LEU A 267 9.78 -21.18 -13.35
C LEU A 267 9.63 -20.84 -14.84
N LEU A 268 8.80 -19.84 -15.17
CA LEU A 268 8.53 -19.46 -16.56
C LEU A 268 9.50 -18.40 -17.11
N THR A 269 10.07 -17.54 -16.26
CA THR A 269 10.79 -16.33 -16.71
C THR A 269 12.26 -16.29 -16.30
N GLU A 270 12.66 -17.06 -15.28
CA GLU A 270 14.04 -17.10 -14.80
C GLU A 270 14.77 -18.32 -15.34
N ASP A 271 16.09 -18.20 -15.50
CA ASP A 271 16.93 -19.29 -15.99
C ASP A 271 17.31 -20.23 -14.83
N TRP A 272 16.83 -21.48 -14.91
CA TRP A 272 17.11 -22.54 -13.95
C TRP A 272 18.25 -23.47 -14.39
N SER A 273 19.04 -23.07 -15.40
CA SER A 273 20.25 -23.80 -15.78
C SER A 273 21.21 -23.97 -14.59
N SER A 274 21.91 -25.10 -14.55
CA SER A 274 22.91 -25.39 -13.50
C SER A 274 23.94 -24.28 -13.37
N ASP A 275 24.35 -23.73 -14.52
CA ASP A 275 25.37 -22.69 -14.62
C ASP A 275 24.87 -21.37 -14.05
N ASN A 276 23.61 -21.00 -14.34
CA ASN A 276 23.02 -19.79 -13.77
C ASN A 276 22.78 -19.93 -12.26
N PHE A 277 22.32 -21.11 -11.82
CA PHE A 277 22.14 -21.37 -10.40
C PHE A 277 23.46 -21.32 -9.63
N ALA A 278 24.55 -21.87 -10.20
CA ALA A 278 25.89 -21.80 -9.61
C ALA A 278 26.43 -20.36 -9.53
N LYS A 279 26.10 -19.49 -10.50
CA LYS A 279 26.45 -18.06 -10.45
C LYS A 279 25.68 -17.29 -9.36
N ASN A 280 24.40 -17.63 -9.14
CA ASN A 280 23.59 -17.01 -8.09
C ASN A 280 23.95 -17.56 -6.69
N PHE A 281 24.37 -18.83 -6.61
CA PHE A 281 24.78 -19.50 -5.36
C PHE A 281 26.18 -20.13 -5.46
N PRO A 282 27.25 -19.33 -5.54
CA PRO A 282 28.63 -19.83 -5.58
C PRO A 282 28.94 -20.65 -4.32
N GLU A 283 29.64 -21.77 -4.45
CA GLU A 283 29.89 -22.70 -3.33
C GLU A 283 30.57 -22.04 -2.12
N GLU A 284 31.48 -21.10 -2.38
CA GLU A 284 32.22 -20.36 -1.35
C GLU A 284 31.31 -19.49 -0.46
N TYR A 285 30.25 -18.90 -1.01
CA TYR A 285 29.38 -17.95 -0.32
C TYR A 285 27.93 -18.43 -0.17
N ARG A 286 27.60 -19.63 -0.67
CA ARG A 286 26.23 -20.18 -0.71
C ARG A 286 25.52 -20.08 0.63
N ASN A 287 26.14 -20.56 1.70
CA ASN A 287 25.54 -20.53 3.04
C ASN A 287 25.26 -19.10 3.53
N ARG A 288 26.18 -18.15 3.26
CA ARG A 288 26.00 -16.75 3.64
C ARG A 288 24.85 -16.11 2.87
N ILE A 289 24.75 -16.37 1.57
CA ILE A 289 23.64 -15.89 0.73
C ILE A 289 22.31 -16.49 1.20
N THR A 290 22.25 -17.81 1.43
CA THR A 290 21.02 -18.48 1.91
C THR A 290 20.55 -17.91 3.25
N ILE A 291 21.47 -17.75 4.22
CA ILE A 291 21.14 -17.12 5.52
C ILE A 291 20.68 -15.67 5.29
N GLY A 292 21.34 -14.93 4.39
CA GLY A 292 20.94 -13.58 4.00
C GLY A 292 19.52 -13.50 3.44
N ILE A 293 19.11 -14.45 2.59
CA ILE A 293 17.76 -14.53 2.03
C ILE A 293 16.73 -14.82 3.12
N ILE A 294 17.04 -15.70 4.08
CA ILE A 294 16.15 -15.98 5.21
C ILE A 294 16.01 -14.73 6.08
N TYR A 295 17.13 -14.07 6.40
CA TYR A 295 17.13 -12.83 7.16
C TYR A 295 16.34 -11.72 6.46
N SER A 296 16.48 -11.59 5.15
CA SER A 296 15.71 -10.62 4.37
C SER A 296 14.22 -10.94 4.33
N GLY A 297 13.83 -12.21 4.41
CA GLY A 297 12.44 -12.62 4.62
C GLY A 297 11.88 -12.13 5.96
N VAL A 298 12.65 -12.15 7.04
CA VAL A 298 12.23 -11.57 8.33
C VAL A 298 12.11 -10.05 8.23
N ALA A 299 13.06 -9.38 7.57
CA ALA A 299 12.98 -7.94 7.31
C ALA A 299 11.75 -7.57 6.44
N ALA A 300 11.38 -8.45 5.50
CA ALA A 300 10.23 -8.26 4.62
C ALA A 300 8.89 -8.20 5.38
N ILE A 301 8.78 -8.82 6.56
CA ILE A 301 7.59 -8.75 7.43
C ILE A 301 7.31 -7.30 7.80
N PHE A 302 8.34 -6.55 8.23
CA PHE A 302 8.17 -5.18 8.70
C PHE A 302 7.67 -4.25 7.59
N ILE A 303 8.29 -4.30 6.41
CA ILE A 303 7.87 -3.46 5.29
C ILE A 303 6.50 -3.87 4.75
N SER A 304 6.19 -5.18 4.71
CA SER A 304 4.89 -5.67 4.26
C SER A 304 3.76 -5.24 5.19
N TYR A 305 3.99 -5.33 6.51
CA TYR A 305 3.06 -4.83 7.53
C TYR A 305 2.88 -3.31 7.44
N CYS A 306 3.98 -2.54 7.43
CA CYS A 306 3.93 -1.08 7.40
C CYS A 306 3.29 -0.55 6.10
N THR A 307 3.45 -1.26 4.98
CA THR A 307 2.79 -0.94 3.71
C THR A 307 1.27 -1.05 3.84
N ALA A 308 0.77 -2.17 4.36
CA ALA A 308 -0.67 -2.35 4.59
C ALA A 308 -1.21 -1.31 5.58
N TRP A 309 -0.48 -1.08 6.67
CA TRP A 309 -0.83 -0.10 7.69
C TRP A 309 -0.93 1.31 7.10
N CYS A 310 0.11 1.76 6.39
CA CYS A 310 0.14 3.06 5.74
C CYS A 310 -1.02 3.23 4.76
N ILE A 311 -1.27 2.26 3.88
CA ILE A 311 -2.37 2.33 2.90
C ILE A 311 -3.74 2.38 3.59
N ARG A 312 -3.93 1.64 4.69
CA ARG A 312 -5.18 1.60 5.46
C ARG A 312 -5.49 2.93 6.12
N VAL A 313 -4.54 3.51 6.86
CA VAL A 313 -4.78 4.73 7.67
C VAL A 313 -4.58 6.04 6.90
N THR A 314 -3.97 6.01 5.70
CA THR A 314 -3.75 7.20 4.85
C THR A 314 -4.52 7.12 3.52
N SER A 315 -3.80 7.15 2.38
CA SER A 315 -4.32 7.03 1.01
C SER A 315 -3.34 6.28 0.11
N SER A 316 -3.83 5.70 -1.00
CA SER A 316 -2.96 5.07 -1.99
C SER A 316 -1.99 6.08 -2.60
N THR A 317 -2.45 7.32 -2.80
CA THR A 317 -1.59 8.45 -3.22
C THR A 317 -0.58 8.84 -2.15
N THR A 318 -0.98 8.92 -0.88
CA THR A 318 -0.04 9.23 0.22
C THR A 318 1.05 8.17 0.33
N TYR A 319 0.69 6.88 0.29
CA TYR A 319 1.65 5.78 0.27
C TYR A 319 2.66 5.92 -0.88
N SER A 320 2.18 6.22 -2.09
CA SER A 320 3.03 6.33 -3.28
C SER A 320 3.93 7.56 -3.23
N MET A 321 3.42 8.69 -2.70
CA MET A 321 4.20 9.91 -2.48
C MET A 321 5.31 9.69 -1.44
N VAL A 322 4.98 9.04 -0.31
CA VAL A 322 5.95 8.69 0.72
C VAL A 322 7.01 7.73 0.16
N GLY A 323 6.62 6.74 -0.64
CA GLY A 323 7.56 5.85 -1.33
C GLY A 323 8.54 6.58 -2.24
N ALA A 324 8.10 7.62 -2.95
CA ALA A 324 8.98 8.47 -3.75
C ALA A 324 9.91 9.32 -2.86
N LEU A 325 9.39 9.94 -1.81
CA LEU A 325 10.19 10.72 -0.85
C LEU A 325 11.23 9.86 -0.12
N ASN A 326 10.92 8.60 0.16
CA ASN A 326 11.83 7.68 0.86
C ASN A 326 13.10 7.35 0.05
N LYS A 327 13.12 7.64 -1.25
CA LYS A 327 14.32 7.51 -2.08
C LYS A 327 15.32 8.65 -1.87
N LEU A 328 14.88 9.82 -1.40
CA LEU A 328 15.74 10.99 -1.23
C LEU A 328 16.80 10.80 -0.13
N PRO A 329 16.48 10.27 1.07
CA PRO A 329 17.51 9.98 2.09
C PRO A 329 18.54 8.95 1.64
N ILE A 330 18.10 7.95 0.85
CA ILE A 330 18.98 6.94 0.27
C ILE A 330 19.93 7.58 -0.74
N ALA A 331 19.43 8.49 -1.59
CA ALA A 331 20.24 9.26 -2.53
C ALA A 331 21.26 10.16 -1.82
N ILE A 332 20.85 10.86 -0.76
CA ILE A 332 21.77 11.66 0.09
C ILE A 332 22.87 10.78 0.68
N SER A 333 22.50 9.62 1.23
CA SER A 333 23.47 8.66 1.76
C SER A 333 24.42 8.18 0.67
N GLY A 334 23.92 7.97 -0.55
CA GLY A 334 24.70 7.72 -1.76
C GLY A 334 25.80 8.76 -1.98
N LEU A 335 25.44 10.04 -1.99
CA LEU A 335 26.38 11.14 -2.22
C LEU A 335 27.43 11.27 -1.10
N ILE A 336 27.02 11.14 0.16
CA ILE A 336 27.91 11.32 1.32
C ILE A 336 28.89 10.15 1.45
N PHE A 337 28.40 8.91 1.34
CA PHE A 337 29.20 7.72 1.67
C PHE A 337 29.92 7.10 0.47
N PHE A 338 29.48 7.36 -0.77
CA PHE A 338 30.06 6.73 -1.97
C PHE A 338 30.86 7.69 -2.86
N ALA A 339 31.18 8.91 -2.38
CA ALA A 339 31.98 9.91 -3.10
C ALA A 339 31.53 10.14 -4.56
N ALA A 340 30.24 9.99 -4.82
CA ALA A 340 29.66 10.25 -6.12
C ALA A 340 29.79 11.75 -6.45
N PRO A 341 29.98 12.12 -7.73
CA PRO A 341 30.15 13.52 -8.12
C PRO A 341 28.94 14.35 -7.71
N VAL A 342 29.14 15.25 -6.74
CA VAL A 342 28.11 16.16 -6.25
C VAL A 342 27.95 17.29 -7.27
N THR A 343 26.94 17.18 -8.12
CA THR A 343 26.60 18.23 -9.09
C THR A 343 25.50 19.14 -8.56
N VAL A 344 25.49 20.41 -8.97
CA VAL A 344 24.40 21.36 -8.65
C VAL A 344 23.04 20.80 -9.08
N GLY A 345 23.00 20.06 -10.20
CA GLY A 345 21.81 19.35 -10.66
C GLY A 345 21.30 18.28 -9.69
N SER A 346 22.19 17.40 -9.19
CA SER A 346 21.81 16.36 -8.22
C SER A 346 21.30 16.94 -6.90
N VAL A 347 21.93 18.00 -6.39
CA VAL A 347 21.52 18.66 -5.13
C VAL A 347 20.21 19.41 -5.30
N SER A 348 20.03 20.16 -6.40
CA SER A 348 18.77 20.85 -6.69
C SER A 348 17.60 19.89 -6.88
N ALA A 349 17.81 18.73 -7.51
CA ALA A 349 16.81 17.68 -7.61
C ALA A 349 16.35 17.18 -6.23
N ILE A 350 17.30 16.83 -5.36
CA ILE A 350 16.97 16.39 -3.99
C ILE A 350 16.18 17.47 -3.25
N PHE A 351 16.60 18.74 -3.34
CA PHE A 351 15.90 19.87 -2.72
C PHE A 351 14.46 20.02 -3.24
N LEU A 352 14.25 19.97 -4.56
CA LEU A 352 12.92 20.02 -5.17
C LEU A 352 12.02 18.86 -4.69
N GLY A 353 12.59 17.66 -4.54
CA GLY A 353 11.90 16.51 -3.97
C GLY A 353 11.43 16.74 -2.53
N PHE A 354 12.25 17.37 -1.68
CA PHE A 354 11.84 17.73 -0.31
C PHE A 354 10.77 18.81 -0.29
N VAL A 355 10.92 19.86 -1.11
CA VAL A 355 9.91 20.93 -1.24
C VAL A 355 8.57 20.33 -1.68
N SER A 356 8.59 19.42 -2.65
CA SER A 356 7.41 18.68 -3.07
C SER A 356 6.73 17.94 -1.90
N GLY A 357 7.50 17.24 -1.06
CA GLY A 357 6.98 16.58 0.14
C GLY A 357 6.35 17.53 1.16
N LEU A 358 6.96 18.70 1.39
CA LEU A 358 6.42 19.74 2.27
C LEU A 358 5.11 20.31 1.72
N VAL A 359 5.06 20.64 0.43
CA VAL A 359 3.84 21.14 -0.23
C VAL A 359 2.72 20.10 -0.17
N TYR A 360 3.04 18.82 -0.37
CA TYR A 360 2.06 17.73 -0.24
C TYR A 360 1.53 17.61 1.19
N THR A 361 2.42 17.68 2.18
CA THR A 361 2.04 17.62 3.61
C THR A 361 1.13 18.78 3.97
N TRP A 362 1.48 20.00 3.53
CA TRP A 362 0.65 21.19 3.71
C TRP A 362 -0.72 21.05 3.04
N SER A 363 -0.78 20.48 1.83
CA SER A 363 -2.03 20.15 1.15
C SER A 363 -2.91 19.22 2.00
N LYS A 364 -2.33 18.18 2.61
CA LYS A 364 -3.05 17.24 3.47
C LYS A 364 -3.54 17.85 4.79
N VAL A 365 -2.76 18.75 5.40
CA VAL A 365 -3.20 19.50 6.59
C VAL A 365 -4.41 20.36 6.23
N LYS A 366 -4.35 21.10 5.13
CA LYS A 366 -5.46 21.94 4.66
C LYS A 366 -6.71 21.13 4.32
N GLU A 367 -6.57 19.96 3.67
CA GLU A 367 -7.69 19.04 3.41
C GLU A 367 -8.32 18.53 4.71
N SER A 368 -7.51 18.24 5.74
CA SER A 368 -8.00 17.79 7.04
C SER A 368 -8.73 18.89 7.80
N GLU A 369 -8.23 20.13 7.76
CA GLU A 369 -8.88 21.30 8.38
C GLU A 369 -10.20 21.63 7.69
N ALA A 370 -10.24 21.60 6.36
CA ALA A 370 -11.46 21.81 5.59
C ALA A 370 -12.55 20.79 5.94
N LYS A 371 -12.19 19.50 6.11
CA LYS A 371 -13.12 18.46 6.56
C LYS A 371 -13.61 18.64 7.99
N LYS A 372 -12.78 19.19 8.88
CA LYS A 372 -13.17 19.50 10.26
C LYS A 372 -14.14 20.68 10.32
N ASN A 373 -14.02 21.63 9.40
CA ASN A 373 -14.84 22.83 9.33
C ASN A 373 -16.14 22.63 8.52
N SER A 374 -16.25 21.58 7.71
CA SER A 374 -17.52 21.17 7.08
C SER A 374 -18.39 20.39 8.06
N LEU A 375 -19.59 20.90 8.37
CA LEU A 375 -20.59 20.16 9.15
C LEU A 375 -20.89 18.80 8.51
N PRO A 376 -21.09 17.72 9.29
CA PRO A 376 -21.46 16.43 8.74
C PRO A 376 -22.88 16.53 8.17
N THR A 377 -23.00 16.68 6.86
CA THR A 377 -24.28 16.50 6.17
C THR A 377 -24.59 15.00 6.18
N SER A 378 -25.77 14.66 6.72
CA SER A 378 -26.33 13.31 6.73
C SER A 378 -26.20 12.66 5.36
N GLU A 379 -25.54 11.50 5.30
CA GLU A 379 -25.61 10.62 4.13
C GLU A 379 -27.09 10.37 3.80
N SER A 380 -27.48 10.76 2.59
CA SER A 380 -28.76 10.42 2.00
C SER A 380 -28.85 8.91 1.90
N ARG A 381 -29.56 8.29 2.85
CA ARG A 381 -30.16 6.97 2.68
C ARG A 381 -31.18 7.06 1.56
N ASP A 382 -30.74 6.94 0.31
CA ASP A 382 -31.64 6.52 -0.76
C ASP A 382 -30.87 5.82 -1.87
N SER A 383 -30.86 4.50 -1.77
CA SER A 383 -30.78 3.56 -2.90
C SER A 383 -31.05 2.16 -2.37
N SER A 384 -32.28 1.98 -1.87
CA SER A 384 -32.94 0.68 -1.89
C SER A 384 -34.00 0.74 -2.97
N LYS A 385 -33.67 0.19 -4.14
CA LYS A 385 -34.60 -0.50 -5.04
C LYS A 385 -33.80 -1.34 -6.02
#